data_AF-A0A8C6SJD9-F1
#
_entry.id   AF-A0A8C6SJD9-F1
#
_cell.length_a   1.000
_cell.length_b   1.000
_cell.length_c   1.000
_cell.angle_alpha   90.00
_cell.angle_beta   90.00
_cell.angle_gamma   90.00
#
_symmetry.space_group_name_H-M   'P 1'
#
loop_
_entity.id
_entity.type
_entity.pdbx_description
1 polymer ?
#
loop_
_entity_poly.entity_id
_entity_poly.type
_entity_poly.pdbx_seq_one_letter_code
_entity_poly.pdbx_strand_id
1 'polypeptide(L)' 'MSPTKMYKRSLKCTVILEINTVTCPGLLLKKLSNIYFSVCMLGQYRKTACVPPEFPLHFHQKMVFEKVRIFNTQLG' A
#
# COMPACT_ATOMS: atom_id res chain seq x y z
N MET A 1 44.65 -0.75 -16.90
CA MET A 1 43.19 -0.57 -16.73
C MET A 1 42.95 -0.12 -15.30
N SER A 2 42.49 1.10 -15.09
CA SER A 2 42.17 1.63 -13.75
C SER A 2 40.86 1.00 -13.22
N PRO A 3 40.70 0.81 -11.90
CA PRO A 3 39.44 0.35 -11.34
C PRO A 3 38.37 1.44 -11.52
N THR A 4 37.30 1.15 -12.26
CA THR A 4 36.14 2.04 -12.38
C THR A 4 35.37 2.03 -11.07
N LYS A 5 35.33 3.19 -10.40
CA LYS A 5 34.63 3.36 -9.13
C LYS A 5 33.13 3.49 -9.38
N MET A 6 32.38 2.41 -9.15
CA MET A 6 30.91 2.41 -9.22
C MET A 6 30.30 3.04 -7.96
N TYR A 7 29.40 4.00 -8.13
CA TYR A 7 28.62 4.57 -7.04
C TYR A 7 27.19 4.03 -7.05
N LYS A 8 26.74 3.55 -5.89
CA LYS A 8 25.39 3.05 -5.67
C LYS A 8 24.54 4.15 -5.03
N ARG A 9 23.55 4.65 -5.76
CA ARG A 9 22.53 5.56 -5.23
C ARG A 9 21.22 4.81 -5.09
N SER A 10 20.36 5.22 -4.15
CA SER A 10 19.03 4.65 -4.04
C SER A 10 18.00 5.69 -3.64
N LEU A 11 16.78 5.52 -4.15
CA LEU A 11 15.61 6.26 -3.71
C LEU A 11 14.67 5.29 -2.99
N LYS A 12 14.20 5.70 -1.81
CA LYS A 12 13.17 4.98 -1.06
C LYS A 12 11.88 5.81 -1.08
N CYS A 13 10.79 5.20 -1.52
CA CYS A 13 9.45 5.75 -1.41
C CYS A 13 8.67 4.90 -0.41
N THR A 14 8.09 5.55 0.60
CA THR A 14 7.20 4.93 1.57
C THR A 14 5.84 5.61 1.48
N VAL A 15 4.78 4.82 1.35
CA VAL A 15 3.40 5.28 1.45
C VAL A 15 2.77 4.66 2.69
N ILE A 16 2.19 5.50 3.53
CA ILE A 16 1.42 5.09 4.71
C ILE A 16 -0.05 5.35 4.39
N LEU A 17 -0.86 4.29 4.38
CA LEU A 17 -2.29 4.36 4.18
C LEU A 17 -3.00 3.93 5.47
N GLU A 18 -3.88 4.79 5.97
CA GLU A 18 -4.69 4.52 7.15
C GLU A 18 -6.16 4.52 6.74
N ILE A 19 -6.81 3.36 6.83
CA ILE A 19 -8.23 3.19 6.55
C ILE A 19 -8.94 3.03 7.89
N ASN A 20 -9.60 4.09 8.34
CA ASN A 20 -10.33 4.10 9.60
C ASN A 20 -11.75 3.56 9.41
N THR A 21 -12.57 4.31 8.67
CA THR A 21 -13.99 4.01 8.50
C THR A 21 -14.42 4.33 7.08
N VAL A 22 -15.30 3.51 6.50
CA VAL A 22 -15.99 3.82 5.24
C VAL A 22 -17.49 3.86 5.46
N THR A 23 -18.13 4.93 5.00
CA THR A 23 -19.57 5.18 5.13
C THR A 23 -20.21 5.28 3.76
N CYS A 24 -21.42 4.76 3.60
CA CYS A 24 -22.24 4.95 2.41
C CYS A 24 -23.71 5.15 2.81
N PRO A 25 -24.15 6.42 2.98
CA PRO A 25 -25.55 6.70 3.34
C PRO A 25 -26.52 6.21 2.27
N GLY A 26 -27.64 5.63 2.68
CA GLY A 26 -28.71 5.19 1.77
C GLY A 26 -28.47 3.85 1.06
N LEU A 27 -27.34 3.18 1.33
CA LEU A 27 -27.05 1.86 0.77
C LEU A 27 -27.07 0.78 1.87
N LEU A 28 -27.93 -0.21 1.69
CA LEU A 28 -27.92 -1.45 2.45
C LEU A 28 -27.07 -2.49 1.72
N LEU A 29 -26.05 -3.01 2.40
CA LEU A 29 -25.24 -4.12 1.91
C LEU A 29 -26.06 -5.41 2.06
N LYS A 30 -26.84 -5.75 1.04
CA LYS A 30 -27.72 -6.93 1.06
C LYS A 30 -26.90 -8.22 1.16
N LYS A 31 -26.83 -8.83 2.35
CA LYS A 31 -26.30 -10.19 2.60
C LYS A 31 -25.00 -10.51 1.84
N LEU A 32 -24.10 -9.54 1.72
CA LEU A 32 -22.78 -9.78 1.16
C LEU A 32 -21.91 -10.44 2.23
N SER A 33 -21.03 -11.35 1.83
CA SER A 33 -19.99 -11.87 2.71
C SER A 33 -19.20 -10.73 3.35
N ASN A 34 -18.48 -11.03 4.44
CA ASN A 34 -17.64 -10.02 5.10
C ASN A 34 -16.76 -9.27 4.08
N ILE A 35 -16.68 -7.96 4.26
CA ILE A 35 -16.06 -7.02 3.31
C ILE A 35 -14.61 -6.79 3.70
N TYR A 36 -13.74 -6.67 2.71
CA TYR A 36 -12.36 -6.23 2.92
C TYR A 36 -11.93 -5.28 1.79
N PHE A 37 -10.95 -4.43 2.06
CA PHE A 37 -10.27 -3.68 1.02
C PHE A 37 -9.03 -4.41 0.55
N SER A 38 -8.80 -4.30 -0.75
CA SER A 38 -7.65 -4.79 -1.46
C SER A 38 -6.95 -3.59 -2.08
N VAL A 39 -5.75 -3.28 -1.61
CA VAL A 39 -5.01 -2.08 -2.01
C VAL A 39 -3.76 -2.51 -2.77
N CYS A 40 -3.61 -1.96 -3.97
CA CYS A 40 -2.39 -2.08 -4.76
C CYS A 40 -1.68 -0.74 -4.79
N MET A 41 -0.47 -0.66 -4.21
CA MET A 41 0.38 0.53 -4.26
C MET A 41 1.84 0.12 -4.39
N LEU A 42 2.61 0.90 -5.15
CA LEU A 42 4.04 0.66 -5.41
C LEU A 42 4.38 -0.73 -6.01
N GLY A 43 3.40 -1.46 -6.55
CA GLY A 43 3.54 -2.84 -7.05
C GLY A 43 3.38 -3.91 -5.96
N GLN A 44 3.00 -3.51 -4.75
CA GLN A 44 2.66 -4.38 -3.64
C GLN A 44 1.14 -4.42 -3.47
N TYR A 45 0.63 -5.59 -3.12
CA TYR A 45 -0.78 -5.82 -2.88
C TYR A 45 -1.01 -6.19 -1.40
N ARG A 46 -1.97 -5.53 -0.74
CA ARG A 46 -2.32 -5.80 0.65
C ARG A 46 -3.83 -5.81 0.83
N LYS A 47 -4.31 -6.58 1.81
CA LYS A 47 -5.73 -6.66 2.17
C LYS A 47 -5.95 -6.20 3.60
N THR A 48 -7.12 -5.63 3.88
CA THR A 48 -7.58 -5.46 5.25
C THR A 48 -8.06 -6.78 5.84
N ALA A 49 -8.26 -6.81 7.16
CA ALA A 49 -9.14 -7.80 7.75
C ALA A 49 -10.56 -7.68 7.18
N CYS A 50 -11.29 -8.79 7.20
CA CYS A 50 -12.70 -8.82 6.84
C CYS A 50 -13.55 -8.21 7.96
N VAL A 51 -14.50 -7.36 7.61
CA VAL A 51 -15.43 -6.70 8.54
C VAL A 51 -16.88 -7.06 8.17
N PRO A 52 -17.82 -6.98 9.12
CA PRO A 52 -19.24 -7.16 8.81
C PRO A 52 -19.68 -6.22 7.68
N PRO A 53 -20.59 -6.67 6.80
CA PRO A 53 -21.11 -5.87 5.69
C PRO A 53 -22.17 -4.88 6.20
N GLU A 54 -21.82 -4.03 7.16
CA GLU A 54 -22.73 -3.04 7.73
C GLU A 54 -22.01 -1.70 7.79
N PHE A 55 -22.63 -0.66 7.21
CA PHE A 55 -22.08 0.67 7.29
C PHE A 55 -22.41 1.29 8.66
N PRO A 56 -21.48 2.03 9.29
CA PRO A 56 -20.08 2.27 8.89
C PRO A 56 -19.17 1.02 8.93
N LEU A 57 -18.37 0.81 7.89
CA LEU A 57 -17.36 -0.25 7.85
C LEU A 57 -16.11 0.21 8.61
N HIS A 58 -15.84 -0.39 9.77
CA HIS A 58 -14.71 -0.05 10.64
C HIS A 58 -13.51 -0.95 10.38
N PHE A 59 -12.46 -0.42 9.76
CA PHE A 59 -11.23 -1.17 9.47
C PHE A 59 -10.10 -0.87 10.46
N HIS A 60 -9.94 0.39 10.88
CA HIS A 60 -8.87 0.85 11.78
C HIS A 60 -7.48 0.29 11.42
N GLN A 61 -7.17 0.23 10.12
CA GLN A 61 -6.02 -0.50 9.62
C GLN A 61 -5.01 0.43 8.96
N LYS A 62 -3.76 0.29 9.40
CA LYS A 62 -2.59 0.93 8.80
C LYS A 62 -1.88 -0.04 7.84
N MET A 63 -1.58 0.43 6.65
CA MET A 63 -0.78 -0.27 5.65
C MET A 63 0.42 0.59 5.27
N VAL A 64 1.59 -0.05 5.15
CA VAL A 64 2.83 0.63 4.77
C VAL A 64 3.37 -0.02 3.51
N PHE A 65 3.45 0.74 2.42
CA PHE A 65 4.00 0.28 1.14
C PHE A 65 5.38 0.90 0.96
N GLU A 66 6.38 0.09 0.66
CA GLU A 66 7.75 0.58 0.45
C GLU A 66 8.31 0.11 -0.88
N LYS A 67 8.96 1.03 -1.61
CA LYS A 67 9.70 0.72 -2.83
C LYS A 67 11.05 1.39 -2.83
N VAL A 68 12.09 0.58 -2.99
CA VAL A 68 13.46 1.06 -3.14
C VAL A 68 13.89 0.85 -4.59
N ARG A 69 14.36 1.92 -5.23
CA ARG A 69 15.01 1.87 -6.55
C ARG A 69 16.49 2.14 -6.35
N ILE A 70 17.33 1.21 -6.80
CA ILE A 70 18.79 1.33 -6.79
C ILE A 70 19.25 1.76 -8.17
N PHE A 71 20.13 2.75 -8.22
CA PHE A 71 20.78 3.26 -9.42
C PHE A 71 22.28 3.01 -9.28
N ASN A 72 22.87 2.34 -10.27
CA ASN A 72 24.31 2.23 -10.39
C ASN A 72 24.76 3.26 -11.41
N THR A 73 25.62 4.19 -11.01
CA THR A 73 26.16 5.23 -11.90
C THR A 73 27.67 5.09 -11.98
N GLN A 74 28.20 5.04 -13.20
CA GLN A 74 29.63 5.17 -13.46
C GLN A 74 29.93 6.66 -13.70
N LEU A 75 30.89 7.22 -12.95
CA LEU A 75 31.48 8.51 -13.31
C LEU A 75 32.65 8.24 -14.26
N GLY A 76 32.57 8.80 -15.47
CA GLY A 76 33.66 8.82 -16.45
C GLY A 76 34.73 9.83 -16.08
#